data_AF-A0A102DAL1-F1
#
_entry.id   AF-A0A102DAL1-F1
#
_cell.length_a   1.000
_cell.length_b   1.000
_cell.length_c   1.000
_cell.angle_alpha   90.00
_cell.angle_beta   90.00
_cell.angle_gamma   90.00
#
_symmetry.space_group_name_H-M   'P 1'
#
loop_
_entity.id
_entity.type
_entity.pdbx_description
1 polymer ?
#
loop_
_entity_poly.entity_id
_entity_poly.type
_entity_poly.pdbx_seq_one_letter_code
_entity_poly.pdbx_strand_id
1 'polypeptide(L)' 'MPSLEVRGIPLATIERLNRERTIPLDRYQADGAIDRFGYLETLALDHGVDFETILTMTDVLGPDEDFDGLVTSLEDFPL' A
#
# COMPACT_ATOMS: atom_id res chain seq x y z
N MET A 1 -3.98 17.39 -18.81
CA MET A 1 -4.67 17.76 -17.56
C MET A 1 -3.75 17.37 -16.42
N PRO A 2 -3.53 18.21 -15.40
CA PRO A 2 -2.78 17.76 -14.23
C PRO A 2 -3.52 16.57 -13.60
N SER A 3 -2.79 15.51 -13.28
CA SER A 3 -3.34 14.40 -12.51
C SER A 3 -3.77 14.93 -11.14
N LEU A 4 -4.93 14.51 -10.64
CA LEU A 4 -5.27 14.72 -9.23
C LEU A 4 -4.37 13.79 -8.43
N GLU A 5 -3.63 14.32 -7.47
CA GLU A 5 -2.65 13.59 -6.68
C GLU A 5 -2.84 13.83 -5.20
N VAL A 6 -2.61 12.80 -4.40
CA VAL A 6 -2.47 12.90 -2.94
C VAL A 6 -1.05 12.51 -2.62
N ARG A 7 -0.27 13.44 -2.04
CA ARG A 7 1.13 13.23 -1.65
C ARG A 7 2.02 12.69 -2.78
N GLY A 8 1.75 13.14 -4.02
CA GLY A 8 2.49 12.73 -5.21
C GLY A 8 2.04 11.39 -5.81
N ILE A 9 1.02 10.75 -5.25
CA ILE A 9 0.42 9.52 -5.78
C ILE A 9 -0.85 9.87 -6.57
N PRO A 10 -1.00 9.39 -7.83
CA PRO A 10 -2.20 9.63 -8.61
C PRO A 10 -3.46 9.12 -7.89
N LEU A 11 -4.51 9.93 -7.86
CA LEU A 11 -5.78 9.58 -7.23
C LEU A 11 -6.37 8.29 -7.82
N ALA A 12 -6.20 8.08 -9.13
CA ALA A 12 -6.62 6.84 -9.79
C ALA A 12 -5.93 5.59 -9.20
N THR A 13 -4.67 5.71 -8.77
CA THR A 13 -3.94 4.62 -8.10
C THR A 13 -4.51 4.35 -6.72
N ILE A 14 -4.80 5.40 -5.95
CA ILE A 14 -5.40 5.27 -4.61
C ILE A 14 -6.79 4.64 -4.70
N GLU A 15 -7.61 5.09 -5.66
CA GLU A 15 -8.91 4.51 -5.92
C GLU A 15 -8.82 3.05 -6.35
N ARG A 16 -7.84 2.69 -7.19
CA ARG A 16 -7.59 1.30 -7.58
C ARG A 16 -7.29 0.44 -6.36
N LEU A 17 -6.32 0.82 -5.54
CA LEU A 17 -5.92 0.08 -4.35
C LEU A 17 -7.14 -0.18 -3.44
N ASN A 18 -7.91 0.86 -3.15
CA ASN A 18 -9.08 0.76 -2.29
C ASN A 18 -10.25 -0.03 -2.89
N ARG A 19 -10.40 0.00 -4.22
CA ARG A 19 -11.44 -0.76 -4.93
C ARG A 19 -11.12 -2.25 -5.01
N GLU A 20 -9.85 -2.60 -5.22
CA GLU A 20 -9.38 -3.98 -5.39
C GLU A 20 -9.25 -4.73 -4.07
N ARG A 21 -9.26 -4.01 -2.95
CA ARG A 21 -9.19 -4.59 -1.61
C ARG A 21 -10.22 -5.70 -1.37
N THR A 22 -9.77 -6.82 -0.82
CA THR A 22 -10.64 -7.89 -0.29
C THR A 22 -10.75 -7.88 1.23
N ILE A 23 -9.75 -7.31 1.91
CA ILE A 23 -9.72 -7.18 3.38
C ILE A 23 -10.70 -6.10 3.86
N PRO A 24 -11.44 -6.30 4.97
CA PRO A 24 -12.36 -5.28 5.45
C PRO A 24 -11.62 -4.06 6.02
N LEU A 25 -12.26 -2.88 5.96
CA LEU A 25 -11.62 -1.60 6.27
C LEU A 25 -11.13 -1.50 7.73
N ASP A 26 -11.83 -2.14 8.65
CA ASP A 26 -11.51 -2.17 10.09
C ASP A 26 -10.16 -2.81 10.40
N ARG A 27 -9.69 -3.75 9.57
CA ARG A 27 -8.35 -4.36 9.73
C ARG A 27 -7.23 -3.34 9.57
N TYR A 28 -7.31 -2.43 8.61
CA TYR A 28 -6.30 -1.36 8.43
C TYR A 28 -6.43 -0.30 9.52
N GLN A 29 -7.66 -0.01 9.93
CA GLN A 29 -7.92 0.92 11.03
C GLN A 29 -7.40 0.41 12.36
N ALA A 30 -7.34 -0.91 12.57
CA ALA A 30 -6.69 -1.51 13.72
C ALA A 30 -5.19 -1.18 13.80
N ASP A 31 -4.54 -0.93 12.65
CA ASP A 31 -3.13 -0.51 12.55
C ASP A 31 -2.99 1.03 12.42
N GLY A 32 -4.07 1.77 12.64
CA GLY A 32 -4.07 3.24 12.60
C GLY A 32 -4.17 3.85 11.19
N ALA A 33 -4.34 3.03 10.16
CA ALA A 33 -4.52 3.50 8.79
C ALA A 33 -5.99 3.80 8.46
N ILE A 34 -6.25 4.84 7.65
CA ILE A 34 -7.61 5.20 7.23
C ILE A 34 -8.20 4.13 6.30
N ASP A 35 -7.37 3.62 5.39
CA ASP A 35 -7.71 2.66 4.35
C ASP A 35 -6.47 1.88 3.87
N ARG A 36 -6.62 1.11 2.78
CA ARG A 36 -5.53 0.30 2.22
C ARG A 36 -4.35 1.17 1.79
N PHE A 37 -4.61 2.30 1.14
CA PHE A 37 -3.56 3.22 0.72
C PHE A 37 -2.80 3.76 1.93
N GLY A 38 -3.50 4.20 2.98
CA GLY A 38 -2.86 4.71 4.19
C GLY A 38 -1.97 3.68 4.89
N TYR A 39 -2.36 2.41 4.86
CA TYR A 39 -1.55 1.33 5.41
C TYR A 39 -0.28 1.08 4.60
N LEU A 40 -0.41 0.97 3.28
CA LEU A 40 0.71 0.80 2.36
C LEU A 40 1.68 2.00 2.39
N GLU A 41 1.14 3.21 2.56
CA GLU A 41 1.95 4.42 2.72
C GLU A 41 2.74 4.39 4.02
N THR A 42 2.13 3.92 5.11
CA THR A 42 2.81 3.74 6.40
C THR A 42 3.92 2.71 6.29
N LEU A 43 3.68 1.58 5.61
CA LEU A 43 4.72 0.57 5.34
C LEU A 43 5.89 1.14 4.53
N ALA A 44 5.62 1.96 3.51
CA ALA A 44 6.69 2.62 2.75
C ALA A 44 7.60 3.44 3.68
N LEU A 45 6.99 4.21 4.58
CA LEU A 45 7.70 5.07 5.54
C LEU A 45 8.47 4.26 6.57
N ASP A 46 7.86 3.23 7.14
CA ASP A 46 8.47 2.40 8.19
C ASP A 46 9.68 1.60 7.68
N HIS A 47 9.66 1.20 6.40
CA HIS A 47 10.73 0.45 5.76
C HIS A 47 11.70 1.34 4.97
N GLY A 48 11.45 2.65 4.87
CA GLY A 48 12.32 3.60 4.16
C GLY A 48 12.39 3.37 2.65
N VAL A 49 11.36 2.77 2.05
CA VAL A 49 11.27 2.51 0.61
C VAL A 49 10.33 3.50 -0.08
N ASP A 50 10.45 3.64 -1.39
CA ASP A 50 9.49 4.43 -2.15
C ASP A 50 8.14 3.70 -2.31
N PHE A 51 7.10 4.49 -2.57
CA PHE A 51 5.76 3.92 -2.76
C PHE A 51 5.65 3.10 -4.05
N GLU A 52 6.54 3.33 -5.03
CA GLU A 52 6.60 2.55 -6.27
C GLU A 52 7.05 1.10 -6.01
N THR A 53 7.99 0.90 -5.08
CA THR A 53 8.40 -0.42 -4.58
C THR A 53 7.23 -1.12 -3.92
N ILE A 54 6.48 -0.42 -3.06
CA ILE A 54 5.26 -0.97 -2.43
C ILE A 54 4.24 -1.38 -3.49
N LEU A 55 3.96 -0.53 -4.48
CA LEU A 55 3.03 -0.86 -5.57
C LEU A 55 3.47 -2.12 -6.31
N THR A 56 4.74 -2.22 -6.65
CA THR A 56 5.31 -3.40 -7.34
C THR A 56 5.11 -4.68 -6.53
N MET A 57 5.39 -4.65 -5.23
CA MET A 57 5.20 -5.80 -4.36
C MET A 57 3.72 -6.17 -4.19
N THR A 58 2.84 -5.18 -4.02
CA THR A 58 1.40 -5.42 -3.88
C THR A 58 0.75 -5.95 -5.15
N ASP A 59 1.24 -5.54 -6.33
CA ASP A 59 0.77 -6.08 -7.60
C ASP A 59 1.23 -7.55 -7.80
N VAL A 60 2.36 -7.96 -7.22
CA VAL A 60 2.84 -9.36 -7.22
C VAL A 60 2.06 -10.23 -6.23
N LEU A 61 1.85 -9.74 -5.00
CA LEU A 61 1.11 -10.48 -3.96
C LEU A 61 -0.40 -10.50 -4.22
N GLY A 62 -0.91 -9.50 -4.93
CA GLY A 62 -2.31 -9.38 -5.31
C GLY A 62 -3.20 -8.84 -4.20
N PRO A 63 -4.52 -8.77 -4.47
CA PRO A 63 -5.50 -8.10 -3.60
C PRO A 63 -5.90 -8.91 -2.36
N ASP A 64 -5.52 -10.19 -2.28
CA ASP A 64 -5.79 -11.06 -1.13
C ASP A 64 -4.91 -10.71 0.08
N GLU A 65 -3.91 -9.84 -0.11
CA GLU A 65 -3.09 -9.21 0.93
C GLU A 65 -2.61 -10.17 2.02
N ASP A 66 -1.60 -10.96 1.69
CA ASP A 66 -0.73 -11.54 2.70
C ASP A 66 0.14 -10.41 3.29
N PHE A 67 -0.40 -9.70 4.30
CA PHE A 67 0.33 -8.61 4.97
C PHE A 67 1.65 -9.08 5.58
N ASP A 68 1.65 -10.28 6.16
CA ASP A 68 2.87 -10.87 6.73
C ASP A 68 3.87 -11.17 5.60
N GLY A 69 3.40 -11.67 4.46
CA GLY A 69 4.20 -11.86 3.25
C GLY A 69 4.74 -10.56 2.66
N LEU A 70 3.95 -9.47 2.66
CA LEU A 70 4.40 -8.15 2.23
C LEU A 70 5.47 -7.59 3.16
N VAL A 71 5.25 -7.64 4.48
CA VAL A 71 6.22 -7.18 5.48
C VAL A 71 7.52 -7.97 5.36
N THR A 72 7.43 -9.31 5.30
CA THR A 72 8.61 -10.18 5.10
C THR A 72 9.37 -9.81 3.82
N SER A 73 8.65 -9.58 2.70
CA SER A 73 9.26 -9.19 1.43
C SER A 73 9.96 -7.83 1.50
N LEU A 74 9.43 -6.89 2.29
CA LEU A 74 10.03 -5.57 2.51
C LEU A 74 11.27 -5.64 3.40
N GLU A 75 11.25 -6.49 4.43
CA GLU A 75 12.40 -6.71 5.31
C GLU A 75 13.58 -7.37 4.57
N ASP A 76 13.29 -8.24 3.61
CA ASP A 76 14.29 -8.87 2.74
C ASP A 76 14.76 -7.97 1.59
N PHE A 77 14.12 -6.83 1.37
CA PHE A 77 14.47 -5.91 0.30
C PHE A 77 15.72 -5.10 0.66
N PRO A 78 16.81 -5.17 -0.13
CA PRO A 78 18.01 -4.40 0.15
C PRO A 78 17.77 -2.91 -0.10
N LEU A 79 18.06 -2.09 0.93
CA LEU A 79 18.05 -0.61 0.87
C LEU A 79 19.10 -0.04 -0.10
#